data_AF-A0A1Y2HPZ2-F1
#
_entry.id   AF-A0A1Y2HPZ2-F1
#
_cell.length_a   1.000
_cell.length_b   1.000
_cell.length_c   1.000
_cell.angle_alpha   90.00
_cell.angle_beta   90.00
_cell.angle_gamma   90.00
#
_symmetry.space_group_name_H-M   'P 1'
#
loop_
_entity.id
_entity.type
_entity.pdbx_description
1 polymer ?
#
loop_
_entity_poly.entity_id
_entity_poly.type
_entity_poly.pdbx_seq_one_letter_code
_entity_poly.pdbx_strand_id
1 'polypeptide(L)'
;MTILGASVTAGTLFAVGDVIAQAVTHKAAGGRLTQDSYDGLRTARMSFIGFALNGPYFYTGFRILDRYYPTIPRNPPPVWTPRMQLVRSFGKSVTAHFTVFPPYLIALLSLSTSLQWWQTHGFASSTIIEDAAASSRTQPPASKTLARTIRDSIVDKGPETFVLGGVFWPVVNAVNFMYFTGVKRIMVLNFCGLFWNSFLSWQVARPAKEH
;
A
#
# COMPACT_ATOMS: atom_id res chain seq x y z
N MET A 1 -7.05 -16.95 -14.02
CA MET A 1 -5.89 -16.04 -13.97
C MET A 1 -4.73 -16.83 -13.41
N THR A 2 -3.58 -16.86 -14.08
CA THR A 2 -2.37 -17.54 -13.60
C THR A 2 -1.64 -16.65 -12.58
N ILE A 3 -0.68 -17.23 -11.83
CA ILE A 3 0.23 -16.46 -10.94
C ILE A 3 0.86 -15.30 -11.70
N LEU A 4 1.36 -15.57 -12.91
CA LEU A 4 1.99 -14.58 -13.75
C LEU A 4 1.06 -13.41 -14.10
N GLY A 5 -0.21 -13.70 -14.44
CA GLY A 5 -1.20 -12.65 -14.69
C GLY A 5 -1.46 -11.78 -13.45
N ALA A 6 -1.50 -12.39 -12.26
CA ALA A 6 -1.64 -11.67 -11.00
C ALA A 6 -0.42 -10.79 -10.69
N SER A 7 0.80 -11.30 -10.92
CA SER A 7 2.06 -10.55 -10.81
C SER A 7 2.12 -9.35 -11.74
N VAL A 8 1.84 -9.53 -13.03
CA VAL A 8 1.88 -8.43 -14.01
C VAL A 8 0.86 -7.36 -13.63
N THR A 9 -0.37 -7.75 -13.28
CA THR A 9 -1.42 -6.82 -12.88
C THR A 9 -1.07 -6.07 -11.59
N ALA A 10 -0.48 -6.74 -10.60
CA ALA A 10 -0.05 -6.11 -9.36
C ALA A 10 1.12 -5.15 -9.59
N GLY A 11 2.11 -5.54 -10.40
CA GLY A 11 3.25 -4.69 -10.75
C GLY A 11 2.81 -3.40 -11.46
N THR A 12 1.93 -3.50 -12.46
CA THR A 12 1.42 -2.32 -13.17
C THR A 12 0.60 -1.40 -12.25
N LEU A 13 -0.27 -1.96 -11.40
CA LEU A 13 -1.04 -1.16 -10.44
C LEU A 13 -0.16 -0.45 -9.41
N PHE A 14 0.90 -1.11 -8.93
CA PHE A 14 1.87 -0.49 -8.03
C PHE A 14 2.65 0.63 -8.72
N ALA A 15 3.05 0.44 -9.98
CA ALA A 15 3.72 1.47 -10.77
C ALA A 15 2.83 2.71 -10.95
N VAL A 16 1.59 2.50 -11.42
CA VAL A 16 0.63 3.59 -11.63
C VAL A 16 0.30 4.29 -10.30
N GLY A 17 0.13 3.52 -9.22
CA GLY A 17 -0.13 4.07 -7.90
C GLY A 17 1.02 4.94 -7.38
N ASP A 18 2.27 4.55 -7.64
CA ASP A 18 3.42 5.38 -7.24
C ASP A 18 3.52 6.66 -8.07
N VAL A 19 3.29 6.60 -9.39
CA VAL A 19 3.25 7.80 -10.25
C VAL A 19 2.18 8.80 -9.76
N ILE A 20 0.99 8.31 -9.41
CA ILE A 20 -0.08 9.15 -8.86
C ILE A 20 0.31 9.71 -7.49
N ALA A 21 0.89 8.88 -6.61
CA ALA A 21 1.36 9.32 -5.30
C ALA A 21 2.42 10.43 -5.41
N GLN A 22 3.37 10.31 -6.34
CA GLN A 22 4.34 11.36 -6.66
C GLN A 22 3.62 12.62 -7.14
N ALA A 23 2.72 12.51 -8.11
CA ALA A 23 2.00 13.66 -8.66
C ALA A 23 1.18 14.42 -7.60
N VAL A 24 0.53 13.68 -6.71
CA VAL A 24 -0.24 14.23 -5.60
C VAL A 24 0.65 14.92 -4.57
N THR A 25 1.81 14.34 -4.26
CA THR A 25 2.79 14.92 -3.32
C THR A 25 3.31 16.26 -3.84
N HIS A 26 3.76 16.30 -5.10
CA HIS A 26 4.26 17.53 -5.72
C HIS A 26 3.17 18.60 -5.81
N LYS A 27 1.94 18.20 -6.14
CA LYS A 27 0.79 19.13 -6.20
C LYS A 27 0.41 19.68 -4.83
N ALA A 28 0.42 18.85 -3.79
CA ALA A 28 0.12 19.27 -2.43
C ALA A 28 1.18 20.22 -1.86
N ALA A 29 2.43 20.07 -2.30
CA ALA A 29 3.53 20.99 -1.99
C ALA A 29 3.50 22.30 -2.81
N GLY A 30 2.45 22.55 -3.62
CA GLY A 30 2.31 23.75 -4.45
C GLY A 30 3.04 23.70 -5.80
N GLY A 31 3.69 22.58 -6.13
CA GLY A 31 4.39 22.36 -7.40
C GLY A 31 3.57 21.56 -8.42
N ARG A 32 4.18 21.24 -9.56
CA ARG A 32 3.64 20.32 -10.57
C ARG A 32 4.67 19.23 -10.83
N LEU A 33 4.23 18.02 -11.20
CA LEU A 33 5.16 16.95 -11.56
C LEU A 33 5.89 17.34 -12.85
N THR A 34 7.17 17.71 -12.75
CA THR A 34 8.05 17.97 -13.89
C THR A 34 8.97 16.79 -14.13
N GLN A 35 9.56 16.71 -15.33
CA GLN A 35 10.46 15.62 -15.71
C GLN A 35 11.66 15.47 -14.77
N ASP A 36 12.17 16.58 -14.21
CA ASP A 36 13.30 16.59 -13.27
C ASP A 36 12.91 16.17 -11.85
N SER A 37 11.63 16.27 -11.48
CA SER A 37 11.13 15.90 -10.15
C SER A 37 10.59 14.48 -10.07
N TYR A 38 10.52 13.77 -11.21
CA TYR A 38 9.98 12.42 -11.26
C TYR A 38 11.00 11.37 -10.82
N ASP A 39 10.67 10.60 -9.78
CA ASP A 39 11.51 9.51 -9.30
C ASP A 39 11.13 8.19 -9.99
N GLY A 40 11.80 7.93 -11.11
CA GLY A 40 11.63 6.68 -11.87
C GLY A 40 12.13 5.44 -11.13
N LEU A 41 13.16 5.58 -10.28
CA LEU A 41 13.71 4.47 -9.52
C LEU A 41 12.75 4.03 -8.40
N ARG A 42 12.06 4.98 -7.77
CA ARG A 42 10.97 4.70 -6.82
C ARG A 42 9.81 3.98 -7.49
N THR A 43 9.41 4.43 -8.68
CA THR A 43 8.33 3.77 -9.45
C THR A 43 8.72 2.34 -9.84
N ALA A 44 9.95 2.14 -10.32
CA ALA A 44 10.47 0.81 -10.68
C ALA A 44 10.51 -0.13 -9.47
N ARG A 45 10.93 0.36 -8.30
CA ARG A 45 10.92 -0.40 -7.04
C ARG A 45 9.51 -0.81 -6.64
N MET A 46 8.55 0.11 -6.67
CA MET A 46 7.16 -0.20 -6.33
C MET A 46 6.57 -1.22 -7.31
N SER A 47 6.84 -1.07 -8.61
CA SER A 47 6.47 -2.05 -9.63
C SER A 47 7.05 -3.44 -9.34
N PHE A 48 8.34 -3.51 -8.99
CA PHE A 48 9.02 -4.77 -8.65
C PHE A 48 8.39 -5.43 -7.42
N ILE A 49 8.11 -4.68 -6.35
CA ILE A 49 7.44 -5.20 -5.16
C ILE A 49 6.04 -5.74 -5.51
N GLY A 50 5.30 -5.01 -6.34
CA GLY A 50 3.99 -5.45 -6.83
C GLY A 50 4.08 -6.78 -7.60
N PHE A 51 5.05 -6.88 -8.50
CA PHE A 51 5.25 -8.05 -9.36
C PHE A 51 5.76 -9.28 -8.61
N ALA A 52 6.84 -9.11 -7.83
CA ALA A 52 7.58 -10.21 -7.22
C ALA A 52 6.96 -10.68 -5.90
N LEU A 53 6.36 -9.78 -5.13
CA LEU A 53 5.79 -10.09 -3.81
C LEU A 53 4.27 -10.07 -3.83
N ASN A 54 3.64 -8.94 -4.14
CA ASN A 54 2.19 -8.77 -3.95
C ASN A 54 1.36 -9.76 -4.79
N GLY A 55 1.64 -9.86 -6.09
CA GLY A 55 0.90 -10.73 -7.01
C GLY A 55 0.93 -12.22 -6.61
N PRO A 56 2.12 -12.86 -6.51
CA PRO A 56 2.22 -14.28 -6.14
C PRO A 56 1.70 -14.58 -4.74
N TYR A 57 1.96 -13.68 -3.78
CA TYR A 57 1.57 -13.86 -2.39
C TYR A 57 0.05 -13.89 -2.23
N PHE A 58 -0.65 -12.88 -2.74
CA PHE A 58 -2.11 -12.83 -2.63
C PHE A 58 -2.79 -13.88 -3.51
N TYR A 59 -2.26 -14.18 -4.69
CA TYR A 59 -2.78 -15.28 -5.51
C TYR A 59 -2.80 -16.61 -4.73
N THR A 60 -1.69 -16.93 -4.07
CA THR A 60 -1.54 -18.18 -3.32
C THR A 60 -2.34 -18.13 -2.01
N GLY A 61 -2.25 -17.02 -1.27
CA GLY A 61 -2.96 -16.82 0.00
C GLY A 61 -4.47 -16.91 -0.13
N PHE A 62 -5.07 -16.27 -1.13
CA PHE A 62 -6.51 -16.37 -1.36
C PHE A 62 -6.94 -17.76 -1.86
N ARG A 63 -6.10 -18.46 -2.63
CA ARG A 63 -6.37 -19.87 -3.00
C ARG A 63 -6.40 -20.78 -1.77
N ILE A 64 -5.44 -20.61 -0.86
CA ILE A 64 -5.41 -21.36 0.40
C ILE A 64 -6.64 -21.02 1.24
N LEU A 65 -7.00 -19.74 1.35
CA LEU A 65 -8.18 -19.30 2.08
C LEU A 65 -9.49 -19.86 1.50
N ASP A 66 -9.61 -19.93 0.17
CA ASP A 66 -10.77 -20.53 -0.50
C ASP A 66 -10.82 -22.05 -0.33
N ARG A 67 -9.67 -22.72 -0.09
CA ARG A 67 -9.64 -24.14 0.30
C ARG A 67 -10.18 -24.37 1.72
N TYR A 68 -9.88 -23.48 2.66
CA TYR A 68 -10.42 -23.55 4.03
C TYR A 68 -11.88 -23.13 4.13
N TYR A 69 -12.33 -22.22 3.26
CA TYR A 69 -13.73 -21.79 3.18
C TYR A 69 -14.31 -22.07 1.79
N PRO A 70 -14.54 -23.34 1.41
CA PRO A 70 -15.01 -23.70 0.08
C PRO A 70 -16.32 -22.97 -0.26
N THR A 71 -16.27 -22.13 -1.29
CA THR A 71 -17.42 -21.43 -1.90
C THR A 71 -18.12 -22.26 -2.95
N ILE A 72 -17.59 -23.44 -3.28
CA ILE A 72 -18.19 -24.35 -4.25
C ILE A 72 -19.46 -24.93 -3.61
N PRO A 73 -20.64 -24.71 -4.20
CA PRO A 73 -21.87 -25.34 -3.74
C PRO A 73 -21.73 -26.86 -3.93
N ARG A 74 -21.99 -27.66 -2.89
CA ARG A 74 -22.39 -29.07 -3.10
C ARG A 74 -23.71 -29.04 -3.88
N ASN A 75 -23.97 -30.02 -4.73
CA ASN A 75 -25.24 -30.12 -5.45
C ASN A 75 -26.29 -30.75 -4.50
N PRO A 76 -27.46 -30.11 -4.26
CA PRO A 76 -27.92 -28.82 -4.79
C PRO A 76 -27.28 -27.63 -4.07
N PRO A 77 -27.02 -26.51 -4.79
CA PRO A 77 -26.35 -25.36 -4.21
C PRO A 77 -27.15 -24.83 -3.01
N PRO A 78 -26.53 -24.68 -1.82
CA PRO A 78 -27.20 -24.04 -0.70
C PRO A 78 -27.71 -22.66 -1.09
N VAL A 79 -29.01 -22.43 -0.89
CA VAL A 79 -29.66 -21.13 -1.11
C VAL A 79 -29.20 -20.19 0.00
N TRP A 80 -28.04 -19.57 -0.18
CA TRP A 80 -27.48 -18.67 0.83
C TRP A 80 -28.32 -17.40 0.88
N THR A 81 -29.01 -17.21 2.00
CA THR A 81 -29.63 -15.90 2.30
C THR A 81 -28.54 -14.82 2.34
N PRO A 82 -28.84 -13.56 1.97
CA PRO A 82 -27.87 -12.46 1.97
C PRO A 82 -27.12 -12.31 3.31
N ARG A 83 -27.79 -12.63 4.43
CA ARG A 83 -27.19 -12.62 5.78
C ARG A 83 -26.12 -13.70 5.96
N MET A 84 -26.33 -14.91 5.47
CA MET A 84 -25.35 -16.00 5.57
C MET A 84 -24.13 -15.75 4.67
N GLN A 85 -24.34 -15.11 3.51
CA GLN A 85 -23.25 -14.66 2.64
C GLN A 85 -22.40 -13.62 3.35
N LEU A 86 -23.03 -12.64 4.00
CA LEU A 86 -22.36 -11.61 4.77
C LEU A 86 -21.53 -12.20 5.92
N VAL A 87 -22.12 -13.06 6.76
CA VAL A 87 -21.43 -13.69 7.90
C VAL A 87 -20.24 -14.55 7.46
N ARG A 88 -20.38 -15.37 6.41
CA ARG A 88 -19.25 -16.15 5.88
C ARG A 88 -18.17 -15.27 5.27
N SER A 89 -18.56 -14.18 4.61
CA SER A 89 -17.65 -13.19 4.05
C SER A 89 -16.86 -12.47 5.14
N PHE A 90 -17.51 -12.10 6.24
CA PHE A 90 -16.83 -11.58 7.42
C PHE A 90 -15.89 -12.61 8.03
N GLY A 91 -16.32 -13.86 8.20
CA GLY A 91 -15.46 -14.94 8.71
C GLY A 91 -14.21 -15.14 7.84
N LYS A 92 -14.36 -15.16 6.51
CA LYS A 92 -13.23 -15.22 5.57
C LYS A 92 -12.31 -14.00 5.70
N SER A 93 -12.89 -12.80 5.81
CA SER A 93 -12.13 -11.55 5.96
C SER A 93 -11.31 -11.58 7.24
N VAL A 94 -11.92 -11.89 8.38
CA VAL A 94 -11.27 -11.98 9.68
C VAL A 94 -10.11 -12.96 9.61
N THR A 95 -10.32 -14.17 9.08
CA THR A 95 -9.25 -15.16 8.94
C THR A 95 -8.12 -14.65 8.06
N ALA A 96 -8.41 -13.96 6.95
CA ALA A 96 -7.37 -13.33 6.13
C ALA A 96 -6.54 -12.30 6.92
N HIS A 97 -7.19 -11.47 7.75
CA HIS A 97 -6.52 -10.44 8.58
C HIS A 97 -5.59 -11.02 9.64
N PHE A 98 -5.83 -12.25 10.09
CA PHE A 98 -4.95 -12.92 11.05
C PHE A 98 -3.91 -13.84 10.41
N THR A 99 -4.16 -14.36 9.21
CA THR A 99 -3.31 -15.41 8.60
C THR A 99 -2.53 -14.95 7.36
N VAL A 100 -3.13 -14.09 6.53
CA VAL A 100 -2.56 -13.68 5.24
C VAL A 100 -1.92 -12.30 5.34
N PHE A 101 -2.57 -11.33 5.99
CA PHE A 101 -2.07 -9.96 6.03
C PHE A 101 -0.84 -9.76 6.94
N PRO A 102 -0.72 -10.36 8.13
CA PRO A 102 0.44 -10.10 8.99
C PRO A 102 1.76 -10.57 8.39
N PRO A 103 1.88 -11.80 7.84
CA PRO A 103 3.12 -12.23 7.19
C PRO A 103 3.39 -11.43 5.91
N TYR A 104 2.34 -11.00 5.19
CA TYR A 104 2.50 -10.09 4.05
C TYR A 104 3.15 -8.77 4.45
N LEU A 105 2.66 -8.12 5.50
CA LEU A 105 3.20 -6.84 5.97
C LEU A 105 4.66 -6.96 6.39
N ILE A 106 5.02 -8.04 7.08
CA ILE A 106 6.40 -8.31 7.47
C ILE A 106 7.29 -8.48 6.23
N ALA A 107 6.85 -9.27 5.26
CA ALA A 107 7.59 -9.49 4.02
C ALA A 107 7.70 -8.19 3.19
N LEU A 108 6.62 -7.42 3.12
CA LEU A 108 6.57 -6.14 2.40
C LEU A 108 7.54 -5.13 3.01
N LEU A 109 7.47 -4.96 4.34
CA LEU A 109 8.35 -4.05 5.07
C LEU A 109 9.81 -4.48 4.92
N SER A 110 10.11 -5.75 5.18
CA SER A 110 11.47 -6.30 5.04
C SER A 110 12.04 -6.12 3.64
N LEU A 111 11.25 -6.41 2.60
CA LEU A 111 11.70 -6.24 1.21
C LEU A 111 11.88 -4.76 0.87
N SER A 112 10.96 -3.90 1.31
CA SER A 112 11.04 -2.46 1.04
C SER A 112 12.27 -1.81 1.67
N THR A 113 12.59 -2.16 2.92
CA THR A 113 13.76 -1.64 3.63
C THR A 113 15.05 -2.21 3.05
N SER A 114 15.06 -3.49 2.66
CA SER A 114 16.21 -4.12 2.01
C SER A 114 16.52 -3.47 0.66
N LEU A 115 15.50 -3.23 -0.17
CA LEU A 115 15.66 -2.56 -1.47
C LEU A 115 16.12 -1.11 -1.28
N GLN A 116 15.59 -0.41 -0.29
CA GLN A 116 16.03 0.94 0.03
C GLN A 116 17.48 0.97 0.51
N TRP A 117 17.87 0.05 1.38
CA TRP A 117 19.25 -0.07 1.86
C TRP A 117 20.21 -0.36 0.71
N TRP A 118 19.82 -1.25 -0.22
CA TRP A 118 20.61 -1.55 -1.41
C TRP A 118 20.76 -0.32 -2.32
N GLN A 119 19.71 0.49 -2.47
CA GLN A 119 19.77 1.73 -3.24
C GLN A 119 20.73 2.75 -2.61
N THR A 120 20.68 2.91 -1.28
CA THR A 120 21.51 3.90 -0.58
C THR A 120 22.96 3.47 -0.42
N HIS A 121 23.25 2.16 -0.26
CA HIS A 121 24.61 1.66 -0.02
C HIS A 121 25.28 1.07 -1.27
N GLY A 122 24.51 0.70 -2.30
CA GLY A 122 25.03 0.02 -3.50
C GLY A 122 25.29 0.92 -4.71
N PHE A 123 24.51 1.99 -4.91
CA PHE A 123 24.56 2.79 -6.16
C PHE A 123 24.59 4.32 -5.95
N ALA A 124 23.94 4.86 -4.91
CA ALA A 124 23.82 6.32 -4.69
C ALA A 124 24.89 6.95 -3.76
N SER A 125 25.91 6.18 -3.34
CA SER A 125 26.88 6.61 -2.32
C SER A 125 27.75 7.81 -2.72
N SER A 126 28.03 8.07 -4.00
CA SER A 126 28.98 9.12 -4.38
C SER A 126 28.37 10.53 -4.40
N THR A 127 27.09 10.68 -4.76
CA THR A 127 26.45 11.99 -4.95
C THR A 127 25.87 12.56 -3.65
N ILE A 128 25.27 11.70 -2.81
CA ILE A 128 24.63 12.13 -1.55
C ILE A 128 25.67 12.52 -0.49
N ILE A 129 26.86 11.92 -0.50
CA ILE A 129 27.93 12.26 0.44
C ILE A 129 28.46 13.69 0.18
N GLU A 130 28.55 14.14 -1.08
CA GLU A 130 28.95 15.51 -1.41
C GLU A 130 27.89 16.55 -1.00
N ASP A 131 26.60 16.29 -1.28
CA ASP A 131 25.50 17.20 -0.94
C ASP A 131 25.20 17.25 0.57
N ALA A 132 25.33 16.13 1.27
CA ALA A 132 25.18 16.05 2.73
C ALA A 132 26.34 16.75 3.46
N ALA A 133 27.56 16.66 2.92
CA ALA A 133 28.72 17.40 3.43
C ALA A 133 28.57 18.91 3.21
N ALA A 134 27.93 19.36 2.13
CA ALA A 134 27.65 20.77 1.85
C ALA A 134 26.54 21.36 2.73
N SER A 135 25.49 20.59 3.04
CA SER A 135 24.31 21.05 3.82
C SER A 135 24.48 20.97 5.34
N SER A 136 25.47 20.22 5.83
CA SER A 136 25.76 20.06 7.27
C SER A 136 26.40 21.28 7.95
N ARG A 137 26.80 22.32 7.20
CA ARG A 137 27.61 23.45 7.71
C ARG A 137 26.79 24.56 8.40
N THR A 138 25.45 24.50 8.40
CA THR A 138 24.59 25.61 8.92
C THR A 138 23.39 25.19 9.79
N GLN A 139 23.11 23.89 10.02
CA GLN A 139 21.89 23.47 10.75
C GLN A 139 22.15 22.89 12.15
N PRO A 140 21.23 23.10 13.13
CA PRO A 140 21.23 22.42 14.42
C PRO A 140 21.12 20.88 14.24
N PRO A 141 21.47 20.04 15.25
CA PRO A 141 21.61 18.59 15.08
C PRO A 141 20.32 17.97 14.51
N ALA A 142 20.39 17.54 13.24
CA ALA A 142 19.26 17.16 12.38
C ALA A 142 18.32 16.10 13.00
N SER A 143 18.83 15.25 13.90
CA SER A 143 18.06 14.18 14.54
C SER A 143 16.96 14.69 15.48
N LYS A 144 17.20 15.78 16.21
CA LYS A 144 16.22 16.33 17.16
C LYS A 144 15.11 17.10 16.44
N THR A 145 15.44 17.77 15.34
CA THR A 145 14.47 18.48 14.49
C THR A 145 13.57 17.49 13.74
N LEU A 146 14.17 16.46 13.12
CA LEU A 146 13.41 15.41 12.42
C LEU A 146 12.45 14.67 13.36
N ALA A 147 12.93 14.29 14.55
CA ALA A 147 12.10 13.58 15.52
C ALA A 147 10.89 14.42 15.99
N ARG A 148 11.05 15.74 16.08
CA ARG A 148 9.94 16.66 16.39
C ARG A 148 8.97 16.76 15.21
N THR A 149 9.46 17.03 14.00
CA THR A 149 8.60 17.12 12.80
C THR A 149 7.79 15.85 12.55
N ILE A 150 8.39 14.68 12.73
CA ILE A 150 7.69 13.39 12.61
C ILE A 150 6.63 13.26 13.71
N ARG A 151 6.99 13.54 14.97
CA ARG A 151 6.06 13.48 16.10
C ARG A 151 4.86 14.39 15.88
N ASP A 152 5.11 15.64 15.51
CA ASP A 152 4.07 16.65 15.33
C ASP A 152 3.14 16.26 14.16
N SER A 153 3.72 15.77 13.05
CA SER A 153 2.95 15.26 11.91
C SER A 153 2.05 14.07 12.28
N ILE A 154 2.53 13.17 13.14
CA ILE A 154 1.76 12.01 13.60
C ILE A 154 0.60 12.46 14.50
N VAL A 155 0.85 13.38 15.42
CA VAL A 155 -0.16 13.87 16.37
C VAL A 155 -1.27 14.63 15.64
N ASP A 156 -0.92 15.49 14.69
CA ASP A 156 -1.90 16.35 14.01
C ASP A 156 -2.71 15.60 12.95
N LYS A 157 -2.06 14.72 12.19
CA LYS A 157 -2.68 14.07 11.02
C LYS A 157 -3.16 12.65 11.32
N GLY A 158 -2.49 11.96 12.24
CA GLY A 158 -2.72 10.56 12.56
C GLY A 158 -4.15 10.21 12.95
N PRO A 159 -4.84 10.98 13.83
CA PRO A 159 -6.22 10.67 14.21
C PRO A 159 -7.18 10.69 13.00
N GLU A 160 -7.02 11.67 12.10
CA GLU A 160 -7.84 11.78 10.90
C GLU A 160 -7.56 10.61 9.94
N THR A 161 -6.27 10.30 9.71
CA THR A 161 -5.87 9.15 8.89
C THR A 161 -6.45 7.85 9.44
N PHE A 162 -6.41 7.68 10.76
CA PHE A 162 -6.86 6.46 11.43
C PHE A 162 -8.37 6.28 11.33
N VAL A 163 -9.15 7.32 11.61
CA VAL A 163 -10.62 7.27 11.51
C VAL A 163 -11.05 7.02 10.06
N LEU A 164 -10.46 7.72 9.09
CA LEU A 164 -10.79 7.53 7.69
C LEU A 164 -10.43 6.13 7.21
N GLY A 165 -9.28 5.59 7.64
CA GLY A 165 -8.91 4.21 7.33
C GLY A 165 -9.83 3.18 7.98
N GLY A 166 -10.23 3.45 9.23
CA GLY A 166 -11.17 2.65 10.00
C GLY A 166 -12.57 2.60 9.42
N VAL A 167 -12.97 3.57 8.59
CA VAL A 167 -14.24 3.54 7.86
C VAL A 167 -14.07 3.02 6.43
N PHE A 168 -13.03 3.48 5.73
CA PHE A 168 -12.78 3.16 4.33
C PHE A 168 -12.60 1.66 4.11
N TRP A 169 -11.71 1.03 4.87
CA TRP A 169 -11.36 -0.38 4.65
C TRP A 169 -12.48 -1.35 4.98
N PRO A 170 -13.27 -1.19 6.06
CA PRO A 170 -14.45 -2.02 6.28
C PRO A 170 -15.50 -1.91 5.19
N VAL A 171 -15.76 -0.71 4.67
CA VAL A 171 -16.71 -0.50 3.56
C VAL A 171 -16.20 -1.17 2.28
N VAL A 172 -14.93 -0.93 1.93
CA VAL A 172 -14.28 -1.56 0.76
C VAL A 172 -14.33 -3.07 0.88
N ASN A 173 -13.98 -3.63 2.04
CA ASN A 173 -14.04 -5.07 2.26
C ASN A 173 -15.47 -5.61 2.19
N ALA A 174 -16.46 -4.92 2.79
CA ALA A 174 -17.85 -5.34 2.73
C ALA A 174 -18.36 -5.42 1.28
N VAL A 175 -18.12 -4.40 0.47
CA VAL A 175 -18.46 -4.39 -0.96
C VAL A 175 -17.68 -5.46 -1.71
N ASN A 176 -16.38 -5.59 -1.45
CA ASN A 176 -15.51 -6.56 -2.11
C ASN A 176 -15.96 -8.01 -1.87
N PHE A 177 -16.36 -8.34 -0.65
CA PHE A 177 -16.83 -9.66 -0.30
C PHE A 177 -18.29 -9.93 -0.68
N MET A 178 -19.12 -8.88 -0.82
CA MET A 178 -20.51 -9.00 -1.25
C MET A 178 -20.63 -9.25 -2.75
N TYR A 179 -19.86 -8.53 -3.57
CA TYR A 179 -20.03 -8.56 -5.03
C TYR A 179 -18.98 -9.38 -5.77
N PHE A 180 -17.78 -9.55 -5.22
CA PHE A 180 -16.68 -10.19 -5.92
C PHE A 180 -16.29 -11.51 -5.25
N THR A 181 -15.89 -12.49 -6.07
CA THR A 181 -15.40 -13.80 -5.63
C THR A 181 -14.09 -14.15 -6.35
N GLY A 182 -13.26 -14.96 -5.69
CA GLY A 182 -11.97 -15.39 -6.22
C GLY A 182 -11.03 -14.23 -6.56
N VAL A 183 -10.38 -14.30 -7.73
CA VAL A 183 -9.29 -13.41 -8.13
C VAL A 183 -9.74 -11.95 -8.35
N LYS A 184 -11.01 -11.72 -8.68
CA LYS A 184 -11.56 -10.36 -8.88
C LYS A 184 -11.45 -9.49 -7.63
N ARG A 185 -11.41 -10.12 -6.44
CA ARG A 185 -11.25 -9.41 -5.15
C ARG A 185 -9.93 -8.68 -5.04
N ILE A 186 -8.87 -9.28 -5.58
CA ILE A 186 -7.52 -8.72 -5.53
C ILE A 186 -7.45 -7.47 -6.40
N MET A 187 -8.12 -7.46 -7.55
CA MET A 187 -8.16 -6.32 -8.45
C MET A 187 -8.85 -5.11 -7.81
N VAL A 188 -10.01 -5.34 -7.16
CA VAL A 188 -10.74 -4.26 -6.46
C VAL A 188 -9.92 -3.73 -5.29
N LEU A 189 -9.32 -4.61 -4.49
CA LEU A 189 -8.47 -4.19 -3.36
C LEU A 189 -7.24 -3.40 -3.83
N ASN A 190 -6.57 -3.83 -4.90
CA ASN A 190 -5.43 -3.10 -5.46
C ASN A 190 -5.86 -1.75 -6.06
N PHE A 191 -7.05 -1.67 -6.67
CA PHE A 191 -7.60 -0.42 -7.19
C PHE A 191 -7.98 0.56 -6.06
N CYS A 192 -8.70 0.11 -5.04
CA CYS A 192 -8.98 0.92 -3.84
C CYS A 192 -7.69 1.31 -3.10
N GLY A 193 -6.69 0.42 -3.08
CA GLY A 193 -5.36 0.68 -2.53
C GLY A 193 -4.62 1.79 -3.24
N LEU A 194 -4.78 1.92 -4.57
CA LEU A 194 -4.22 3.04 -5.34
C LEU A 194 -4.81 4.38 -4.87
N PHE A 195 -6.13 4.45 -4.67
CA PHE A 195 -6.77 5.65 -4.09
C PHE A 195 -6.27 5.92 -2.66
N TRP A 196 -6.16 4.88 -1.84
CA TRP A 196 -5.69 5.02 -0.46
C TRP A 196 -4.24 5.50 -0.39
N ASN A 197 -3.35 4.96 -1.21
CA ASN A 197 -1.96 5.39 -1.30
C ASN A 197 -1.84 6.84 -1.78
N SER A 198 -2.69 7.24 -2.73
CA SER A 198 -2.76 8.62 -3.20
C SER A 198 -3.23 9.55 -2.08
N PHE A 199 -4.25 9.14 -1.33
CA PHE A 199 -4.77 9.88 -0.17
C PHE A 199 -3.74 10.03 0.95
N LEU A 200 -3.03 8.97 1.32
CA LEU A 200 -1.96 9.02 2.32
C LEU A 200 -0.85 9.98 1.88
N SER A 201 -0.45 9.92 0.61
CA SER A 201 0.56 10.82 0.05
C SER A 201 0.12 12.27 0.14
N TRP A 202 -1.15 12.56 -0.18
CA TRP A 202 -1.73 13.89 0.02
C TRP A 202 -1.75 14.32 1.48
N GLN A 203 -2.18 13.46 2.40
CA GLN A 203 -2.24 13.79 3.82
C GLN A 203 -0.86 14.09 4.40
N VAL A 204 0.16 13.34 4.01
CA VAL A 204 1.54 13.63 4.43
C VAL A 204 2.00 14.98 3.87
N ALA A 205 1.70 15.25 2.59
CA ALA A 205 2.18 16.45 1.90
C ALA A 205 1.39 17.74 2.19
N ARG A 206 0.15 17.66 2.68
CA ARG A 206 -0.67 18.85 2.97
C ARG A 206 -0.06 19.70 4.11
N PRO A 207 -0.15 21.03 4.04
CA PRO A 207 0.27 21.91 5.13
C PRO A 207 -0.53 21.62 6.41
N ALA A 208 0.08 21.85 7.58
CA ALA A 208 -0.63 21.79 8.86
C ALA A 208 -1.73 22.85 8.90
N LYS A 209 -2.82 22.58 9.60
CA LYS A 209 -3.88 23.59 9.80
C LYS A 209 -3.31 24.67 10.71
N GLU A 210 -3.28 25.92 10.23
CA GLU A 210 -3.05 27.06 11.10
C GLU A 210 -4.24 27.12 12.08
N HIS A 211 -3.94 27.04 13.37
CA HIS A 211 -4.91 27.09 14.48
C HIS A 211 -4.93 28.49 15.08
#